data_AF-A0A659S2C5-F1
#
_entry.id   AF-A0A659S2C5-F1
#
_cell.length_a   1.000
_cell.length_b   1.000
_cell.length_c   1.000
_cell.angle_alpha   90.00
_cell.angle_beta   90.00
_cell.angle_gamma   90.00
#
_symmetry.space_group_name_H-M   'P 1'
#
loop_
_entity.id
_entity.type
_entity.pdbx_description
1 polymer ?
#
loop_
_entity_poly.entity_id
_entity_poly.type
_entity_poly.pdbx_seq_one_letter_code
_entity_poly.pdbx_strand_id
1 'polypeptide(L)' 'WAGRLKSMGCPPEKIAVSRMGVDMTRFTHRPVKAPGMPLEMISVARLTEKKGLHVAIEAWRQLKAQGVAFRYRILG' A
#
# COMPACT_ATOMS: atom_id res chain seq x y z
N TRP A 1 -0.43 -15.67 -6.40
CA TRP A 1 0.53 -15.85 -7.52
C TRP A 1 0.59 -17.27 -8.06
N ALA A 2 0.75 -18.31 -7.23
CA ALA A 2 0.83 -19.70 -7.72
C ALA A 2 -0.29 -20.11 -8.70
N GLY A 3 -1.57 -19.84 -8.37
CA GLY A 3 -2.69 -20.17 -9.26
C GLY A 3 -2.62 -19.46 -10.61
N ARG A 4 -2.23 -18.18 -10.62
CA ARG A 4 -2.04 -17.39 -11.84
C ARG A 4 -0.88 -17.92 -12.71
N LEU A 5 0.21 -18.39 -12.08
CA LEU A 5 1.32 -19.00 -12.81
C LEU A 5 0.91 -20.33 -13.44
N LYS A 6 0.13 -21.14 -12.73
CA LYS A 6 -0.44 -22.39 -13.28
C LYS A 6 -1.33 -22.11 -14.49
N SER A 7 -2.23 -21.12 -14.41
CA SER A 7 -3.11 -20.76 -15.53
C SER A 7 -2.35 -20.22 -16.74
N MET A 8 -1.13 -19.72 -16.55
CA MET A 8 -0.21 -19.30 -17.62
C MET A 8 0.66 -20.46 -18.16
N GLY A 9 0.43 -21.70 -17.72
CA GLY A 9 1.14 -22.90 -18.19
C GLY A 9 2.41 -23.24 -17.43
N CYS A 10 2.68 -22.62 -16.27
CA CYS A 10 3.83 -22.97 -15.45
C CYS A 10 3.62 -24.35 -14.78
N PRO A 11 4.51 -25.34 -15.01
CA PRO A 11 4.40 -26.64 -14.36
C PRO A 11 4.43 -26.53 -12.83
N PRO A 12 3.52 -27.21 -12.08
CA PRO A 12 3.39 -27.05 -10.63
C PRO A 12 4.68 -27.26 -9.84
N GLU A 13 5.51 -28.22 -10.26
CA GLU A 13 6.79 -28.58 -9.64
C GLU A 13 7.85 -27.49 -9.76
N LYS A 14 7.67 -26.53 -10.68
CA LYS A 14 8.53 -25.35 -10.85
C LYS A 14 8.06 -24.13 -10.05
N ILE A 15 6.91 -24.23 -9.37
CA ILE A 15 6.34 -23.10 -8.61
C ILE A 15 6.73 -23.23 -7.13
N ALA A 16 7.68 -22.39 -6.70
CA ALA A 16 7.96 -22.15 -5.30
C ALA A 16 7.27 -20.87 -4.82
N VAL A 17 6.61 -20.92 -3.65
CA VAL A 17 5.98 -19.75 -3.03
C VAL A 17 6.75 -19.37 -1.77
N SER A 18 7.47 -18.25 -1.84
CA SER A 18 7.95 -17.56 -0.64
C SER A 18 6.84 -16.65 -0.11
N ARG A 19 6.29 -16.99 1.05
CA ARG A 19 5.25 -16.16 1.69
C ARG A 19 5.90 -14.97 2.36
N MET A 20 5.37 -13.78 2.12
CA MET A 20 5.74 -12.59 2.87
C MET A 20 5.00 -12.61 4.21
N GLY A 21 5.74 -12.69 5.30
CA GLY A 21 5.24 -12.55 6.67
C GLY A 21 5.85 -11.34 7.35
N VAL A 22 5.23 -10.90 8.45
CA VAL A 22 5.82 -9.93 9.38
C VAL A 22 6.14 -10.63 10.69
N ASP A 23 7.19 -10.17 11.37
CA ASP A 23 7.53 -10.66 12.69
C ASP A 23 6.49 -10.20 13.71
N MET A 24 5.72 -11.14 14.25
CA MET A 24 4.62 -10.86 15.17
C MET A 24 5.11 -10.41 16.56
N THR A 25 6.38 -10.66 16.91
CA THR A 25 6.97 -10.13 18.15
C THR A 25 7.27 -8.64 18.03
N ARG A 26 7.66 -8.20 16.83
CA ARG A 26 7.98 -6.81 16.50
C ARG A 26 6.76 -6.00 16.08
N PHE A 27 5.83 -6.62 15.35
CA PHE A 27 4.63 -5.99 14.77
C PHE A 27 3.37 -6.59 15.38
N THR A 28 3.08 -6.19 16.61
CA THR A 28 1.86 -6.57 17.30
C THR A 28 0.66 -5.78 16.77
N HIS A 29 -0.51 -6.43 16.74
CA HIS A 29 -1.77 -5.77 16.41
C HIS A 29 -2.03 -4.63 17.41
N ARG A 30 -2.43 -3.46 16.90
CA ARG A 30 -2.75 -2.27 17.70
C ARG A 30 -4.16 -1.80 17.36
N PRO A 31 -4.91 -1.29 18.34
CA PRO A 31 -6.22 -0.69 18.08
C PRO A 31 -6.07 0.49 17.11
N VAL A 32 -7.04 0.63 16.21
CA VAL A 32 -7.09 1.75 15.27
C VAL A 32 -7.28 3.04 16.05
N LYS A 33 -6.40 4.01 15.82
CA LYS A 33 -6.54 5.35 16.39
C LYS A 33 -7.39 6.21 15.47
N ALA A 34 -8.19 7.09 16.05
CA ALA A 34 -8.84 8.14 15.28
C ALA A 34 -7.77 8.98 14.55
N PRO A 35 -7.98 9.33 13.27
CA PRO A 35 -7.08 10.22 12.56
C PRO A 35 -6.97 11.57 13.26
N GLY A 36 -5.76 12.13 13.29
CA GLY A 36 -5.54 13.48 13.78
C GLY A 36 -6.11 14.55 12.85
N MET A 37 -6.07 15.81 13.31
CA MET A 37 -6.34 16.99 12.50
C MET A 37 -5.10 17.89 12.53
N PRO A 38 -4.42 18.11 11.39
CA PRO A 38 -4.74 17.63 10.04
C PRO A 38 -4.57 16.11 9.87
N LEU A 39 -5.21 15.55 8.84
CA LEU A 39 -5.02 14.15 8.46
C LEU A 39 -3.56 13.93 8.01
N GLU A 40 -2.87 12.98 8.63
CA GLU A 40 -1.49 12.63 8.29
C GLU A 40 -1.47 11.34 7.47
N MET A 41 -1.00 11.42 6.23
CA MET A 41 -0.89 10.28 5.31
C MET A 41 0.55 10.08 4.85
N ILE A 42 0.96 8.81 4.74
CA ILE A 42 2.26 8.44 4.19
C ILE A 42 2.14 7.34 3.14
N SER A 43 2.88 7.46 2.05
CA SER A 43 3.11 6.37 1.09
C SER A 43 4.60 6.06 1.03
N VAL A 44 4.95 4.80 1.29
CA VAL A 44 6.33 4.31 1.17
C VAL A 44 6.43 3.45 -0.08
N ALA A 45 6.85 4.06 -1.19
CA ALA A 45 6.92 3.43 -2.49
C ALA A 45 7.79 4.23 -3.47
N ARG A 46 8.50 3.53 -4.36
CA ARG A 46 9.16 4.13 -5.53
C ARG A 46 8.15 4.86 -6.41
N LEU A 47 8.55 6.00 -6.99
CA LEU A 47 7.80 6.76 -7.98
C LEU A 47 7.74 6.04 -9.34
N THR A 48 6.96 4.95 -9.39
CA THR A 48 6.72 4.16 -10.60
C THR A 48 5.23 4.03 -10.82
N GLU A 49 4.80 3.96 -12.08
CA GLU A 49 3.38 3.91 -12.47
C GLU A 49 2.58 2.86 -11.68
N LYS A 50 3.12 1.65 -11.57
CA LYS A 50 2.52 0.52 -10.85
C LYS A 50 2.24 0.76 -9.36
N LYS A 51 2.82 1.81 -8.77
CA LYS A 51 2.58 2.19 -7.36
C LYS A 51 1.38 3.12 -7.20
N GLY A 52 0.84 3.67 -8.28
CA GLY A 52 -0.43 4.38 -8.27
C GLY A 52 -0.43 5.71 -7.52
N LEU A 53 0.73 6.32 -7.28
CA LEU A 53 0.83 7.58 -6.52
C LEU A 53 0.08 8.73 -7.21
N HIS A 54 -0.02 8.72 -8.54
CA HIS A 54 -0.81 9.69 -9.31
C HIS A 54 -2.30 9.65 -8.92
N VAL A 55 -2.86 8.45 -8.69
CA VAL A 55 -4.25 8.29 -8.22
C VAL A 55 -4.41 8.87 -6.82
N ALA A 56 -3.47 8.60 -5.92
CA ALA A 56 -3.51 9.12 -4.55
C ALA A 56 -3.44 10.66 -4.54
N ILE A 57 -2.56 11.25 -5.35
CA ILE A 57 -2.43 12.71 -5.47
C ILE A 57 -3.73 13.34 -5.98
N GLU A 58 -4.38 12.74 -6.99
CA GLU A 58 -5.67 13.24 -7.49
C GLU A 58 -6.77 13.16 -6.43
N ALA A 59 -6.82 12.07 -5.66
CA ALA A 59 -7.75 11.96 -4.53
C ALA A 59 -7.50 13.07 -3.48
N TRP A 60 -6.24 13.35 -3.14
CA TRP A 60 -5.89 14.44 -2.23
C TRP A 60 -6.25 15.82 -2.78
N ARG A 61 -6.16 16.04 -4.10
CA ARG A 61 -6.63 17.26 -4.76
C ARG A 61 -8.13 17.47 -4.54
N GLN A 62 -8.93 16.43 -4.68
CA GLN A 62 -10.38 16.48 -4.46
C GLN A 62 -10.72 16.75 -2.98
N LEU A 63 -10.02 16.10 -2.05
CA LEU A 63 -10.19 16.36 -0.61
C LEU A 63 -9.80 17.79 -0.23
N LYS A 64 -8.73 18.33 -0.85
CA LYS A 64 -8.35 19.73 -0.67
C LYS A 64 -9.48 20.67 -1.12
N ALA A 65 -10.13 20.38 -2.24
CA ALA A 65 -11.26 21.16 -2.74
C ALA A 65 -12.48 21.11 -1.80
N GLN A 66 -12.61 20.05 -1.00
CA GLN A 66 -13.65 19.91 0.03
C GLN A 66 -13.26 20.55 1.38
N GLY A 67 -12.11 21.22 1.46
CA GLY A 67 -11.66 21.89 2.69
C GLY A 67 -11.02 20.95 3.72
N VAL A 68 -10.68 19.72 3.35
CA VAL A 68 -10.02 18.79 4.26
C VAL A 68 -8.57 19.22 4.49
N ALA A 69 -8.20 19.45 5.76
CA ALA A 69 -6.83 19.72 6.16
C ALA A 69 -6.03 18.41 6.23
N PHE A 70 -4.95 18.31 5.46
CA PHE A 70 -4.09 17.12 5.44
C PHE A 70 -2.62 17.45 5.18
N ARG A 71 -1.76 16.49 5.53
CA ARG A 71 -0.37 16.38 5.11
C ARG A 71 -0.17 15.02 4.45
N TYR A 72 0.37 15.01 3.23
CA TYR A 72 0.71 13.78 2.52
C TYR A 72 2.22 13.70 2.28
N ARG A 73 2.86 12.66 2.80
CA ARG A 73 4.30 12.39 2.63
C ARG A 73 4.51 11.18 1.73
N ILE A 74 5.33 11.33 0.69
CA ILE A 74 5.75 10.23 -0.17
C ILE A 74 7.23 9.97 0.10
N LEU A 75 7.58 8.71 0.38
CA LEU A 75 8.94 8.26 0.64
C LEU A 75 9.28 7.08 -0.29
N GLY A 76 10.47 7.08 -0.88
CA GLY A 76 11.02 5.91 -1.59
C GLY A 76 11.38 6.14 -3.04
#